data_AF-A0AAV9LN43-F1
#
_entry.id   AF-A0AAV9LN43-F1
#
_cell.length_a   1.000
_cell.length_b   1.000
_cell.length_c   1.000
_cell.angle_alpha   90.00
_cell.angle_beta   90.00
_cell.angle_gamma   90.00
#
_symmetry.space_group_name_H-M   'P 1'
#
loop_
_entity.id
_entity.type
_entity.pdbx_description
1 polymer ?
#
loop_
_entity_poly.entity_id
_entity_poly.type
_entity_poly.pdbx_seq_one_letter_code
_entity_poly.pdbx_strand_id
1 'polypeptide(L)'
;MSAPMDISMVNAAEVNTSEQNGDPAPSPSPTLPEEKVLVSVEVCLKPSSTARIDDVRLSVERMLEKRSMSYVDGPIPVPIDDLFLAENVQHICVCDTDVWLENRDILLFWQVKPVVHVFQLSEEGPCEELSGDGQLSTFNEWILPATEFNGMWESLIYESGLKQRLLRYAASALLFTEKRVNSFLVSWNRIILLHGPPGTGKTSLCKALAQKLSIRFSFRYPRSQLVEVNAHSLFSKWFSESGKLVAKLFSKIQEMVEEENNLVFVLIDEVESLAAARKAALSGSEPSDSIRVVNALLTQLDKLKSASNVIILTTSNITAAIDIAFVDRADIKAYVGPPTLQARYEILRSCLQELLRTGILSNSQDRGCLLPNYASLKEKMSKVVSTESQMFPHLGKQLLEAAEACEGMSGRSLRKLPFLAHAALANPYSCEPGKFLHVMMQTAKRERSELSE
;
A
#
# COMPACT_ATOMS: atom_id res chain seq x y z
N MET A 1 -41.73 4.95 47.68
CA MET A 1 -41.75 3.82 48.62
C MET A 1 -41.17 2.63 47.90
N SER A 2 -39.92 2.33 48.20
CA SER A 2 -39.11 1.26 47.60
C SER A 2 -38.14 0.80 48.67
N ALA A 3 -38.25 -0.44 49.14
CA ALA A 3 -37.16 -1.26 49.64
C ALA A 3 -37.68 -2.67 50.03
N PRO A 4 -36.80 -3.70 50.04
CA PRO A 4 -37.10 -5.12 49.87
C PRO A 4 -36.69 -5.98 51.09
N MET A 5 -36.81 -7.31 51.01
CA MET A 5 -35.96 -8.24 51.80
C MET A 5 -35.90 -9.66 51.20
N ASP A 6 -34.66 -10.14 51.14
CA ASP A 6 -34.14 -11.46 50.72
C ASP A 6 -34.28 -12.56 51.80
N ILE A 7 -33.77 -13.77 51.45
CA ILE A 7 -33.12 -14.84 52.27
C ILE A 7 -33.82 -16.21 51.98
N SER A 8 -33.20 -17.35 51.64
CA SER A 8 -31.82 -17.88 51.77
C SER A 8 -31.58 -19.10 50.86
N MET A 9 -30.29 -19.39 50.60
CA MET A 9 -29.74 -20.64 50.07
C MET A 9 -29.60 -21.74 51.14
N VAL A 10 -29.64 -23.03 50.76
CA VAL A 10 -28.81 -24.13 51.36
C VAL A 10 -28.49 -25.19 50.30
N ASN A 11 -27.28 -25.78 50.41
CA ASN A 11 -26.53 -26.65 49.51
C ASN A 11 -26.42 -28.10 50.05
N ALA A 12 -25.85 -29.01 49.22
CA ALA A 12 -25.27 -30.37 49.49
C ALA A 12 -26.20 -31.61 49.28
N ALA A 13 -25.97 -32.46 48.25
CA ALA A 13 -25.08 -33.66 48.16
C ALA A 13 -25.71 -34.90 48.86
N GLU A 14 -25.89 -36.11 48.28
CA GLU A 14 -24.94 -37.03 47.64
C GLU A 14 -25.66 -38.23 46.91
N VAL A 15 -24.99 -38.75 45.86
CA VAL A 15 -24.76 -40.17 45.46
C VAL A 15 -25.94 -41.11 45.13
N ASN A 16 -25.99 -41.59 43.86
CA ASN A 16 -25.96 -43.03 43.57
C ASN A 16 -25.61 -43.34 42.10
N THR A 17 -24.71 -44.31 41.95
CA THR A 17 -24.19 -44.92 40.72
C THR A 17 -25.13 -46.01 40.18
N SER A 18 -25.32 -46.07 38.87
CA SER A 18 -25.69 -47.31 38.17
C SER A 18 -25.30 -47.24 36.69
N GLU A 19 -24.41 -48.14 36.29
CA GLU A 19 -24.03 -48.45 34.91
C GLU A 19 -25.22 -49.01 34.11
N GLN A 20 -25.38 -48.62 32.83
CA GLN A 20 -25.93 -49.48 31.77
C GLN A 20 -25.75 -48.87 30.36
N ASN A 21 -24.88 -49.53 29.58
CA ASN A 21 -24.96 -49.85 28.15
C ASN A 21 -25.78 -48.97 27.18
N GLY A 22 -25.05 -48.31 26.26
CA GLY A 22 -25.14 -48.60 24.83
C GLY A 22 -26.25 -47.94 24.01
N ASP A 23 -26.01 -46.72 23.54
CA ASP A 23 -26.55 -46.20 22.27
C ASP A 23 -25.45 -45.38 21.55
N PRO A 24 -25.22 -45.58 20.24
CA PRO A 24 -24.23 -44.80 19.51
C PRO A 24 -24.75 -43.37 19.32
N ALA A 25 -23.93 -42.40 19.72
CA ALA A 25 -24.21 -40.97 19.53
C ALA A 25 -24.57 -40.68 18.05
N PRO A 26 -25.57 -39.81 17.79
CA PRO A 26 -25.84 -39.37 16.43
C PRO A 26 -24.61 -38.65 15.90
N SER A 27 -24.12 -39.09 14.74
CA SER A 27 -23.11 -38.39 13.94
C SER A 27 -23.41 -36.90 13.91
N PRO A 28 -22.42 -36.00 14.08
CA PRO A 28 -22.67 -34.58 13.94
C PRO A 28 -23.19 -34.32 12.54
N SER A 29 -24.45 -33.89 12.46
CA SER A 29 -25.02 -33.26 11.27
C SER A 29 -24.04 -32.20 10.76
N PRO A 30 -23.84 -32.05 9.45
CA PRO A 30 -22.89 -31.09 8.91
C PRO A 30 -23.30 -29.71 9.40
N THR A 31 -22.47 -29.15 10.26
CA THR A 31 -22.50 -27.75 10.64
C THR A 31 -22.50 -26.90 9.37
N LEU A 32 -23.28 -25.83 9.40
CA LEU A 32 -23.40 -24.76 8.40
C LEU A 32 -22.09 -24.55 7.62
N PRO A 33 -22.12 -24.32 6.29
CA PRO A 33 -20.89 -24.11 5.53
C PRO A 33 -20.07 -23.02 6.19
N GLU A 34 -18.88 -23.38 6.69
CA GLU A 34 -17.90 -22.45 7.24
C GLU A 34 -17.76 -21.28 6.26
N GLU A 35 -17.95 -20.06 6.76
CA GLU A 35 -17.95 -18.84 5.96
C GLU A 35 -16.59 -18.73 5.25
N LYS A 36 -16.55 -19.02 3.94
CA LYS A 36 -15.30 -19.10 3.18
C LYS A 36 -14.56 -17.76 3.24
N VAL A 37 -13.25 -17.83 3.49
CA VAL A 37 -12.35 -16.68 3.51
C VAL A 37 -12.21 -16.11 2.10
N LEU A 38 -12.48 -14.81 1.95
CA LEU A 38 -12.28 -14.11 0.67
C LEU A 38 -10.80 -13.80 0.46
N VAL A 39 -10.23 -14.28 -0.64
CA VAL A 39 -8.83 -13.97 -1.03
C VAL A 39 -8.83 -13.21 -2.35
N SER A 40 -8.15 -12.07 -2.39
CA SER A 40 -8.07 -11.24 -3.60
C SER A 40 -7.03 -11.80 -4.56
N VAL A 41 -7.41 -11.97 -5.83
CA VAL A 41 -6.52 -12.39 -6.92
C VAL A 41 -6.52 -11.31 -7.99
N GLU A 42 -5.36 -10.74 -8.26
CA GLU A 42 -5.17 -9.67 -9.23
C GLU A 42 -4.61 -10.26 -10.54
N VAL A 43 -5.27 -9.96 -11.66
CA VAL A 43 -4.93 -10.49 -12.99
C VAL A 43 -4.67 -9.32 -13.93
N CYS A 44 -3.42 -9.15 -14.32
CA CYS A 44 -3.02 -8.13 -15.28
C CYS A 44 -3.07 -8.69 -16.70
N LEU A 45 -3.85 -8.05 -17.57
CA LEU A 45 -3.89 -8.35 -19.01
C LEU A 45 -2.67 -7.79 -19.72
N LYS A 46 -2.30 -8.40 -20.85
CA LYS A 46 -1.29 -7.82 -21.75
C LYS A 46 -1.85 -6.57 -22.45
N PRO A 47 -1.01 -5.58 -22.80
CA PRO A 47 -1.45 -4.39 -23.54
C PRO A 47 -2.14 -4.70 -24.88
N SER A 48 -1.71 -5.78 -25.55
CA SER A 48 -2.27 -6.24 -26.83
C SER A 48 -3.57 -7.05 -26.70
N SER A 49 -4.00 -7.37 -25.48
CA SER A 49 -5.19 -8.19 -25.24
C SER A 49 -6.45 -7.40 -25.56
N THR A 50 -7.38 -8.04 -26.28
CA THR A 50 -8.74 -7.51 -26.55
C THR A 50 -9.82 -8.41 -25.94
N ALA A 51 -9.41 -9.38 -25.11
CA ALA A 51 -10.32 -10.30 -24.46
C ALA A 51 -11.24 -9.57 -23.48
N ARG A 52 -12.50 -10.04 -23.39
CA ARG A 52 -13.44 -9.50 -22.40
C ARG A 52 -12.98 -9.86 -20.99
N ILE A 53 -13.08 -8.88 -20.09
CA ILE A 53 -12.70 -8.99 -18.67
C ILE A 53 -13.40 -10.18 -18.01
N ASP A 54 -14.68 -10.40 -18.31
CA ASP A 54 -15.47 -11.51 -17.74
C ASP A 54 -14.98 -12.89 -18.21
N ASP A 55 -14.63 -13.04 -19.48
CA ASP A 55 -14.15 -14.32 -20.04
C ASP A 55 -12.81 -14.73 -19.41
N VAL A 56 -11.92 -13.76 -19.20
CA VAL A 56 -10.65 -13.96 -18.49
C VAL A 56 -10.91 -14.30 -17.02
N ARG A 57 -11.81 -13.59 -16.35
CA ARG A 57 -12.18 -13.85 -14.95
C ARG A 57 -12.65 -15.30 -14.77
N LEU A 58 -13.64 -15.72 -15.55
CA LEU A 58 -14.19 -17.08 -15.53
C LEU A 58 -13.11 -18.15 -15.81
N SER A 59 -12.18 -17.87 -16.71
CA SER A 59 -11.10 -18.80 -17.04
C SER A 59 -10.07 -18.92 -15.91
N VAL A 60 -9.74 -17.81 -15.24
CA VAL A 60 -8.87 -17.82 -14.05
C VAL A 60 -9.57 -18.47 -12.85
N GLU A 61 -10.85 -18.23 -12.62
CA GLU A 61 -11.62 -18.91 -11.57
C GLU A 61 -11.61 -20.43 -11.77
N ARG A 62 -11.90 -20.89 -12.99
CA ARG A 62 -11.78 -22.32 -13.33
C ARG A 62 -10.37 -22.86 -13.14
N MET A 63 -9.34 -22.06 -13.37
CA MET A 63 -7.94 -22.46 -13.11
C MET A 63 -7.69 -22.65 -11.62
N LEU A 64 -8.15 -21.71 -10.78
CA LEU A 64 -7.96 -21.73 -9.33
C LEU A 64 -8.71 -22.90 -8.69
N GLU A 65 -9.87 -23.29 -9.23
CA GLU A 65 -10.63 -24.47 -8.77
C GLU A 65 -9.97 -25.80 -9.15
N LYS A 66 -9.27 -25.87 -10.29
CA LYS A 66 -8.68 -27.10 -10.83
C LYS A 66 -7.41 -27.56 -10.11
N ARG A 67 -6.89 -26.81 -9.12
CA ARG A 67 -5.57 -27.07 -8.52
C ARG A 67 -5.64 -27.09 -6.99
N SER A 68 -4.91 -28.03 -6.38
CA SER A 68 -4.57 -28.04 -4.95
C SER A 68 -3.54 -26.93 -4.63
N MET A 69 -3.89 -25.67 -4.87
CA MET A 69 -3.00 -24.53 -4.62
C MET A 69 -3.03 -24.14 -3.15
N SER A 70 -1.85 -23.84 -2.61
CA SER A 70 -1.72 -23.04 -1.39
C SER A 70 -1.89 -21.56 -1.75
N TYR A 71 -2.81 -20.86 -1.10
CA TYR A 71 -2.97 -19.41 -1.25
C TYR A 71 -1.91 -18.70 -0.41
N VAL A 72 -0.79 -18.35 -1.04
CA VAL A 72 0.28 -17.56 -0.45
C VAL A 72 0.47 -16.31 -1.31
N ASP A 73 0.68 -15.16 -0.68
CA ASP A 73 0.94 -13.91 -1.38
C ASP A 73 2.10 -14.05 -2.36
N GLY A 74 1.87 -13.59 -3.58
CA GLY A 74 2.87 -13.63 -4.64
C GLY A 74 2.34 -14.06 -6.01
N PRO A 75 3.23 -14.09 -7.02
CA PRO A 75 2.87 -14.40 -8.38
C PRO A 75 2.53 -15.89 -8.56
N ILE A 76 1.43 -16.16 -9.27
CA ILE A 76 1.07 -17.49 -9.76
C ILE A 76 1.55 -17.60 -11.21
N PRO A 77 2.26 -18.69 -11.58
CA PRO A 77 2.64 -18.91 -12.96
C PRO A 77 1.41 -19.14 -13.83
N VAL A 78 1.31 -18.40 -14.93
CA VAL A 78 0.24 -18.59 -15.92
C VAL A 78 0.42 -19.99 -16.55
N PRO A 79 -0.60 -20.86 -16.53
CA PRO A 79 -0.52 -22.19 -17.12
C PRO A 79 -0.27 -22.09 -18.62
N ILE A 80 0.79 -22.77 -19.07
CA ILE A 80 1.15 -22.84 -20.48
C ILE A 80 0.13 -23.70 -21.26
N ASP A 81 -0.53 -24.64 -20.57
CA ASP A 81 -1.54 -25.52 -21.15
C ASP A 81 -2.83 -24.78 -21.55
N ASP A 82 -3.10 -23.63 -20.95
CA ASP A 82 -4.25 -22.79 -21.29
C ASP A 82 -3.81 -21.69 -22.26
N LEU A 83 -3.96 -21.97 -23.55
CA LEU A 83 -3.58 -21.05 -24.63
C LEU A 83 -4.29 -19.69 -24.49
N PHE A 84 -5.55 -19.67 -24.05
CA PHE A 84 -6.31 -18.43 -23.91
C PHE A 84 -5.71 -17.54 -22.81
N LEU A 85 -5.36 -18.11 -21.67
CA LEU A 85 -4.71 -17.35 -20.60
C LEU A 85 -3.27 -16.97 -20.97
N ALA A 86 -2.51 -17.88 -21.60
CA ALA A 86 -1.15 -17.61 -22.05
C ALA A 86 -1.08 -16.48 -23.09
N GLU A 87 -2.08 -16.34 -23.96
CA GLU A 87 -2.16 -15.26 -24.95
C GLU A 87 -2.55 -13.92 -24.32
N ASN A 88 -3.52 -13.90 -23.40
CA ASN A 88 -4.16 -12.66 -22.94
C ASN A 88 -3.64 -12.12 -21.59
N VAL A 89 -3.15 -12.99 -20.70
CA VAL A 89 -2.74 -12.63 -19.34
C VAL A 89 -1.22 -12.41 -19.28
N GLN A 90 -0.80 -11.32 -18.64
CA GLN A 90 0.60 -11.01 -18.40
C GLN A 90 1.11 -11.67 -17.12
N HIS A 91 0.39 -11.49 -16.00
CA HIS A 91 0.71 -12.11 -14.72
C HIS A 91 -0.53 -12.19 -13.82
N ILE A 92 -0.51 -13.16 -12.89
CA ILE A 92 -1.54 -13.38 -11.88
C ILE A 92 -0.86 -13.28 -10.51
N CYS A 93 -1.47 -12.58 -9.56
CA CYS A 93 -0.93 -12.39 -8.22
C CYS A 93 -2.00 -12.65 -7.16
N VAL A 94 -1.67 -13.43 -6.13
CA VAL A 94 -2.49 -13.52 -4.91
C VAL A 94 -2.06 -12.39 -3.98
N CYS A 95 -3.04 -11.69 -3.41
CA CYS A 95 -2.81 -10.55 -2.55
C CYS A 95 -3.58 -10.65 -1.22
N ASP A 96 -3.02 -10.00 -0.20
CA ASP A 96 -3.57 -9.81 1.15
C ASP A 96 -3.78 -11.09 1.98
N THR A 97 -2.97 -12.15 1.75
CA THR A 97 -2.93 -13.34 2.62
C THR A 97 -2.19 -13.09 3.94
N ASP A 98 -1.36 -12.05 4.02
CA ASP A 98 -0.60 -11.63 5.22
C ASP A 98 -1.43 -11.58 6.51
N VAL A 99 -2.71 -11.22 6.40
CA VAL A 99 -3.67 -11.15 7.52
C VAL A 99 -3.81 -12.49 8.25
N TRP A 100 -3.68 -13.59 7.52
CA TRP A 100 -3.89 -14.95 8.00
C TRP A 100 -2.56 -15.64 8.35
N LEU A 101 -1.45 -15.17 7.78
CA LEU A 101 -0.10 -15.66 8.09
C LEU A 101 0.33 -15.31 9.53
N GLU A 102 -0.14 -14.19 10.10
CA GLU A 102 0.10 -13.86 11.51
C GLU A 102 -0.47 -14.94 12.46
N ASN A 103 -1.53 -15.65 12.04
CA ASN A 103 -2.15 -16.74 12.79
C ASN A 103 -1.55 -18.13 12.49
N ARG A 104 -0.54 -18.24 11.60
CA ARG A 104 0.11 -19.50 11.17
C ARG A 104 -0.81 -20.55 10.54
N ASP A 105 -1.97 -20.14 10.04
CA ASP A 105 -2.88 -21.04 9.33
C ASP A 105 -2.59 -20.98 7.83
N ILE A 106 -2.08 -22.08 7.27
CA ILE A 106 -2.01 -22.23 5.81
C ILE A 106 -3.46 -22.34 5.32
N LEU A 107 -3.91 -21.35 4.55
CA LEU A 107 -5.26 -21.37 3.98
C LEU A 107 -5.36 -22.48 2.94
N LEU A 108 -6.20 -23.47 3.23
CA LEU A 108 -6.46 -24.60 2.35
C LEU A 108 -7.53 -24.24 1.32
N PHE A 109 -7.46 -24.85 0.14
CA PHE A 109 -8.27 -24.43 -1.01
C PHE A 109 -9.79 -24.48 -0.77
N TRP A 110 -10.28 -25.36 0.11
CA TRP A 110 -11.71 -25.46 0.44
C TRP A 110 -12.21 -24.34 1.36
N GLN A 111 -11.32 -23.74 2.15
CA GLN A 111 -11.62 -22.64 3.08
C GLN A 111 -11.66 -21.29 2.36
N VAL A 112 -11.18 -21.23 1.12
CA VAL A 112 -10.99 -19.99 0.37
C VAL A 112 -12.05 -19.83 -0.73
N LYS A 113 -12.52 -18.60 -0.89
CA LYS A 113 -13.25 -18.15 -2.08
C LYS A 113 -12.43 -17.05 -2.77
N PRO A 114 -11.82 -17.33 -3.93
CA PRO A 114 -11.04 -16.33 -4.65
C PRO A 114 -11.97 -15.24 -5.23
N VAL A 115 -11.54 -13.99 -5.13
CA VAL A 115 -12.17 -12.83 -5.76
C VAL A 115 -11.21 -12.33 -6.83
N VAL A 116 -11.56 -12.55 -8.10
CA VAL A 116 -10.68 -12.28 -9.23
C VAL A 116 -10.93 -10.88 -9.80
N HIS A 117 -9.92 -10.03 -9.69
CA HIS A 117 -9.87 -8.68 -10.21
C HIS A 117 -9.03 -8.65 -11.49
N VAL A 118 -9.68 -8.52 -12.64
CA VAL A 118 -9.02 -8.43 -13.95
C VAL A 118 -8.90 -6.96 -14.33
N PHE A 119 -7.71 -6.55 -14.78
CA PHE A 119 -7.44 -5.18 -15.20
C PHE A 119 -6.37 -5.13 -16.30
N GLN A 120 -6.32 -4.00 -17.00
CA GLN A 120 -5.30 -3.69 -18.01
C GLN A 120 -4.63 -2.37 -17.61
N LEU A 121 -3.31 -2.29 -17.74
CA LEU A 121 -2.55 -1.09 -17.40
C LEU A 121 -2.65 -0.05 -18.53
N SER A 122 -2.85 1.21 -18.16
CA SER A 122 -2.74 2.35 -19.08
C SER A 122 -1.26 2.73 -19.28
N GLU A 123 -0.84 2.85 -20.53
CA GLU A 123 0.47 3.38 -20.93
C GLU A 123 0.48 4.91 -21.09
N GLU A 124 -0.69 5.55 -20.95
CA GLU A 124 -0.79 7.00 -20.97
C GLU A 124 -0.15 7.56 -19.69
N GLY A 125 0.91 8.36 -19.87
CA GLY A 125 1.56 9.10 -18.79
C GLY A 125 0.67 10.22 -18.24
N PRO A 126 1.18 11.05 -17.30
CA PRO A 126 0.40 12.14 -16.74
C PRO A 126 -0.04 13.10 -17.84
N CYS A 127 -1.34 13.36 -17.92
CA CYS A 127 -1.86 14.43 -18.75
C CYS A 127 -1.51 15.77 -18.09
N GLU A 128 -0.52 16.47 -18.63
CA GLU A 128 -0.15 17.81 -18.21
C GLU A 128 -0.96 18.83 -19.04
N GLU A 129 -2.01 19.41 -18.46
CA GLU A 129 -2.70 20.54 -19.11
C GLU A 129 -1.84 21.80 -19.03
N LEU A 130 -1.28 22.21 -20.17
CA LEU A 130 -0.67 23.52 -20.35
C LEU A 130 -1.75 24.60 -20.19
N SER A 131 -1.52 25.57 -19.32
CA SER A 131 -2.35 26.77 -19.33
C SER A 131 -2.12 27.51 -20.67
N GLY A 132 -3.15 28.21 -21.17
CA GLY A 132 -3.12 28.88 -22.48
C GLY A 132 -1.97 29.88 -22.69
N ASP A 133 -1.25 30.24 -21.63
CA ASP A 133 -0.08 31.13 -21.63
C ASP A 133 1.27 30.40 -21.61
N GLY A 134 1.32 29.08 -21.84
CA GLY A 134 2.57 28.32 -21.88
C GLY A 134 3.23 28.12 -20.50
N GLN A 135 2.49 28.33 -19.41
CA GLN A 135 2.92 27.96 -18.07
C GLN A 135 2.65 26.47 -17.80
N LEU A 136 3.59 25.84 -17.09
CA LEU A 136 3.54 24.43 -16.68
C LEU A 136 2.21 24.04 -16.02
N SER A 137 1.81 22.78 -16.22
CA SER A 137 0.63 22.17 -15.62
C SER A 137 0.54 22.42 -14.11
N THR A 138 -0.69 22.69 -13.67
CA THR A 138 -0.99 23.00 -12.25
C THR A 138 -1.16 21.74 -11.41
N PHE A 139 -1.46 20.63 -12.07
CA PHE A 139 -1.73 19.32 -11.51
C PHE A 139 -1.34 18.26 -12.53
N ASN A 140 -1.14 17.04 -12.06
CA ASN A 140 -0.90 15.88 -12.90
C ASN A 140 -2.12 14.96 -12.83
N GLU A 141 -2.54 14.43 -13.97
CA GLU A 141 -3.70 13.53 -14.05
C GLU A 141 -3.28 12.18 -14.65
N TRP A 142 -3.62 11.08 -13.98
CA TRP A 142 -3.41 9.72 -14.49
C TRP A 142 -4.72 8.97 -14.62
N ILE A 143 -4.84 8.15 -15.66
CA ILE A 143 -5.86 7.12 -15.77
C ILE A 143 -5.35 5.88 -15.05
N LEU A 144 -6.16 5.35 -14.13
CA LEU A 144 -5.84 4.15 -13.36
C LEU A 144 -6.58 2.92 -13.89
N PRO A 145 -5.98 1.72 -13.84
CA PRO A 145 -4.64 1.43 -13.31
C PRO A 145 -3.50 1.86 -14.26
N ALA A 146 -2.50 2.60 -13.77
CA ALA A 146 -1.40 3.13 -14.57
C ALA A 146 -0.17 2.21 -14.57
N THR A 147 0.55 2.13 -15.69
CA THR A 147 1.83 1.38 -15.79
C THR A 147 2.90 1.92 -14.84
N GLU A 148 2.96 3.24 -14.64
CA GLU A 148 3.92 3.91 -13.73
C GLU A 148 3.80 3.45 -12.27
N PHE A 149 2.61 3.03 -11.84
CA PHE A 149 2.34 2.61 -10.46
C PHE A 149 2.36 1.09 -10.29
N ASN A 150 2.61 0.34 -11.36
CA ASN A 150 2.69 -1.12 -11.30
C ASN A 150 3.83 -1.59 -10.39
N GLY A 151 3.54 -2.49 -9.45
CA GLY A 151 4.52 -2.98 -8.46
C GLY A 151 4.88 -1.98 -7.35
N MET A 152 4.32 -0.76 -7.36
CA MET A 152 4.65 0.25 -6.35
C MET A 152 4.19 -0.19 -4.95
N TRP A 153 3.03 -0.84 -4.84
CA TRP A 153 2.47 -1.32 -3.57
C TRP A 153 3.36 -2.36 -2.87
N GLU A 154 3.91 -3.30 -3.64
CA GLU A 154 4.78 -4.36 -3.18
C GLU A 154 6.17 -3.82 -2.83
N SER A 155 6.64 -2.81 -3.58
CA SER A 155 7.92 -2.15 -3.30
C SER A 155 7.93 -1.38 -1.96
N LEU A 156 6.78 -0.90 -1.49
CA LEU A 156 6.72 -0.12 -0.27
C LEU A 156 6.64 -1.05 0.95
N ILE A 157 7.70 -1.03 1.76
CA ILE A 157 7.84 -1.87 2.96
C ILE A 157 7.71 -0.98 4.19
N TYR A 158 6.66 -1.25 4.97
CA TYR A 158 6.31 -0.54 6.20
C TYR A 158 6.19 -1.53 7.36
N GLU A 159 5.94 -1.01 8.55
CA GLU A 159 5.50 -1.81 9.70
C GLU A 159 4.21 -2.58 9.38
N SER A 160 4.06 -3.75 9.99
CA SER A 160 2.92 -4.64 9.83
C SER A 160 1.61 -3.89 10.08
N GLY A 161 0.63 -4.08 9.19
CA GLY A 161 -0.71 -3.54 9.36
C GLY A 161 -0.95 -2.15 8.76
N LEU A 162 0.06 -1.31 8.51
CA LEU A 162 -0.17 0.04 7.99
C LEU A 162 -0.88 0.02 6.62
N LYS A 163 -0.33 -0.73 5.67
CA LYS A 163 -0.89 -0.86 4.31
C LYS A 163 -2.29 -1.47 4.35
N GLN A 164 -2.48 -2.55 5.09
CA GLN A 164 -3.78 -3.21 5.22
C GLN A 164 -4.82 -2.30 5.88
N ARG A 165 -4.44 -1.53 6.92
CA ARG A 165 -5.33 -0.57 7.59
C ARG A 165 -5.83 0.49 6.63
N LEU A 166 -4.94 1.08 5.82
CA LEU A 166 -5.32 2.09 4.82
C LEU A 166 -6.22 1.50 3.74
N LEU A 167 -5.87 0.33 3.21
CA LEU A 167 -6.67 -0.34 2.17
C LEU A 167 -8.07 -0.71 2.67
N ARG A 168 -8.17 -1.30 3.87
CA ARG A 168 -9.45 -1.64 4.50
C ARG A 168 -10.32 -0.42 4.76
N TYR A 169 -9.71 0.66 5.26
CA TYR A 169 -10.43 1.91 5.51
C TYR A 169 -11.02 2.47 4.21
N ALA A 170 -10.19 2.62 3.18
CA ALA A 170 -10.62 3.19 1.90
C ALA A 170 -11.67 2.29 1.21
N ALA A 171 -11.48 0.96 1.23
CA ALA A 171 -12.46 0.02 0.71
C ALA A 171 -13.80 0.09 1.46
N SER A 172 -13.76 0.22 2.79
CA SER A 172 -14.98 0.38 3.61
C SER A 172 -15.69 1.70 3.30
N ALA A 173 -14.95 2.78 3.11
CA ALA A 173 -15.52 4.08 2.73
C ALA A 173 -16.26 4.03 1.39
N LEU A 174 -15.71 3.31 0.39
CA LEU A 174 -16.37 3.09 -0.89
C LEU A 174 -17.59 2.18 -0.76
N LEU A 175 -17.49 1.10 0.02
CA LEU A 175 -18.62 0.20 0.28
C LEU A 175 -19.78 0.91 0.98
N PHE A 176 -19.50 1.75 1.97
CA PHE A 176 -20.54 2.50 2.70
C PHE A 176 -21.29 3.45 1.76
N THR A 177 -20.56 4.09 0.86
CA THR A 177 -21.16 4.88 -0.19
C THR A 177 -22.02 4.01 -1.13
N GLU A 178 -21.51 2.88 -1.59
CA GLU A 178 -22.24 1.98 -2.51
C GLU A 178 -23.58 1.54 -1.90
N LYS A 179 -23.57 1.23 -0.59
CA LYS A 179 -24.78 0.86 0.16
C LYS A 179 -25.64 2.06 0.56
N ARG A 180 -25.30 3.27 0.13
CA ARG A 180 -26.02 4.53 0.40
C ARG A 180 -26.28 4.74 1.89
N VAL A 181 -25.27 4.43 2.71
CA VAL A 181 -25.34 4.66 4.16
C VAL A 181 -25.54 6.16 4.40
N ASN A 182 -26.44 6.49 5.34
CA ASN A 182 -26.76 7.88 5.66
C ASN A 182 -25.58 8.55 6.39
N SER A 183 -24.93 9.50 5.74
CA SER A 183 -23.79 10.25 6.27
C SER A 183 -24.12 11.13 7.48
N PHE A 184 -25.39 11.46 7.71
CA PHE A 184 -25.85 12.19 8.89
C PHE A 184 -25.90 11.31 10.15
N LEU A 185 -26.03 9.99 9.99
CA LEU A 185 -26.07 9.04 11.10
C LEU A 185 -24.70 8.41 11.36
N VAL A 186 -24.00 8.05 10.28
CA VAL A 186 -22.66 7.48 10.33
C VAL A 186 -21.77 8.44 9.55
N SER A 187 -20.88 9.17 10.21
CA SER A 187 -20.03 10.17 9.55
C SER A 187 -18.69 9.58 9.12
N TRP A 188 -18.31 9.80 7.87
CA TRP A 188 -16.95 9.60 7.37
C TRP A 188 -16.66 10.65 6.28
N ASN A 189 -15.47 11.24 6.31
CA ASN A 189 -15.08 12.36 5.44
C ASN A 189 -14.28 11.93 4.20
N ARG A 190 -13.92 10.65 4.06
CA ARG A 190 -13.17 10.07 2.92
C ARG A 190 -11.79 10.70 2.72
N ILE A 191 -11.24 11.33 3.77
CA ILE A 191 -9.94 11.99 3.75
C ILE A 191 -8.93 11.15 4.53
N ILE A 192 -7.84 10.80 3.87
CA ILE A 192 -6.69 10.11 4.45
C ILE A 192 -5.51 11.07 4.49
N LEU A 193 -4.92 11.26 5.68
CA LEU A 193 -3.74 12.07 5.90
C LEU A 193 -2.56 11.18 6.30
N LEU A 194 -1.52 11.16 5.47
CA LEU A 194 -0.23 10.55 5.78
C LEU A 194 0.76 11.63 6.20
N HIS A 195 1.41 11.49 7.35
CA HIS A 195 2.39 12.48 7.80
C HIS A 195 3.65 11.82 8.36
N GLY A 196 4.78 12.50 8.27
CA GLY A 196 6.06 11.99 8.76
C GLY A 196 7.25 12.57 7.98
N PRO A 197 8.49 12.23 8.34
CA PRO A 197 9.68 12.84 7.74
C PRO A 197 9.73 12.66 6.21
N PRO A 198 10.42 13.55 5.48
CA PRO A 198 10.57 13.43 4.03
C PRO A 198 11.30 12.14 3.65
N GLY A 199 11.01 11.62 2.44
CA GLY A 199 11.68 10.41 1.93
C GLY A 199 11.17 9.08 2.49
N THR A 200 10.07 9.05 3.23
CA THR A 200 9.42 7.83 3.74
C THR A 200 8.38 7.21 2.79
N GLY A 201 8.22 7.76 1.58
CA GLY A 201 7.34 7.19 0.55
C GLY A 201 5.85 7.51 0.70
N LYS A 202 5.47 8.55 1.45
CA LYS A 202 4.06 8.96 1.65
C LYS A 202 3.30 9.17 0.34
N THR A 203 3.84 9.98 -0.58
CA THR A 203 3.25 10.26 -1.90
C THR A 203 3.13 8.97 -2.72
N SER A 204 4.18 8.13 -2.72
CA SER A 204 4.16 6.82 -3.36
C SER A 204 3.11 5.87 -2.76
N LEU A 205 2.91 5.90 -1.44
CA LEU A 205 1.89 5.10 -0.78
C LEU A 205 0.47 5.53 -1.18
N CYS A 206 0.22 6.84 -1.32
CA CYS A 206 -1.04 7.34 -1.85
C CYS A 206 -1.29 6.86 -3.28
N LYS A 207 -0.30 6.98 -4.17
CA LYS A 207 -0.37 6.52 -5.56
C LYS A 207 -0.61 5.00 -5.64
N ALA A 208 0.12 4.22 -4.84
CA ALA A 208 -0.06 2.77 -4.75
C ALA A 208 -1.43 2.37 -4.18
N LEU A 209 -1.95 3.10 -3.19
CA LEU A 209 -3.28 2.87 -2.64
C LEU A 209 -4.37 3.14 -3.68
N ALA A 210 -4.28 4.25 -4.42
CA ALA A 210 -5.18 4.58 -5.51
C ALA A 210 -5.16 3.49 -6.60
N GLN A 211 -3.97 3.04 -7.01
CA GLN A 211 -3.79 1.93 -7.94
C GLN A 211 -4.50 0.66 -7.45
N LYS A 212 -4.24 0.21 -6.21
CA LYS A 212 -4.87 -1.00 -5.66
C LYS A 212 -6.39 -0.86 -5.61
N LEU A 213 -6.92 0.27 -5.16
CA LEU A 213 -8.38 0.49 -5.10
C LEU A 213 -9.02 0.51 -6.49
N SER A 214 -8.38 1.12 -7.49
CA SER A 214 -8.88 1.08 -8.88
C SER A 214 -8.99 -0.35 -9.42
N ILE A 215 -8.04 -1.23 -9.07
CA ILE A 215 -8.07 -2.65 -9.43
C ILE A 215 -9.18 -3.39 -8.68
N ARG A 216 -9.28 -3.20 -7.35
CA ARG A 216 -10.27 -3.91 -6.52
C ARG A 216 -11.71 -3.55 -6.85
N PHE A 217 -11.94 -2.29 -7.21
CA PHE A 217 -13.26 -1.78 -7.52
C PHE A 217 -13.51 -1.63 -9.03
N SER A 218 -12.68 -2.22 -9.90
CA SER A 218 -12.80 -2.13 -11.36
C SER A 218 -14.17 -2.59 -11.89
N PHE A 219 -14.81 -3.54 -11.20
CA PHE A 219 -16.16 -4.00 -11.52
C PHE A 219 -17.23 -2.91 -11.32
N ARG A 220 -17.09 -2.10 -10.26
CA ARG A 220 -18.04 -1.02 -9.93
C ARG A 220 -17.70 0.28 -10.66
N TYR A 221 -16.41 0.57 -10.81
CA TYR A 221 -15.89 1.78 -11.43
C TYR A 221 -14.99 1.37 -12.60
N PRO A 222 -15.56 1.20 -13.81
CA PRO A 222 -14.77 0.85 -15.00
C PRO A 222 -13.75 1.92 -15.39
N ARG A 223 -13.95 3.16 -14.90
CA ARG A 223 -12.99 4.26 -15.02
C ARG A 223 -12.49 4.65 -13.65
N SER A 224 -11.22 4.97 -13.56
CA SER A 224 -10.60 5.51 -12.35
C SER A 224 -9.54 6.52 -12.75
N GLN A 225 -9.44 7.62 -11.99
CA GLN A 225 -8.48 8.69 -12.27
C GLN A 225 -7.81 9.16 -10.98
N LEU A 226 -6.55 9.56 -11.10
CA LEU A 226 -5.79 10.20 -10.03
C LEU A 226 -5.42 11.61 -10.45
N VAL A 227 -5.79 12.60 -9.64
CA VAL A 227 -5.37 13.99 -9.77
C VAL A 227 -4.39 14.32 -8.65
N GLU A 228 -3.13 14.56 -8.98
CA GLU A 228 -2.09 15.00 -8.03
C GLU A 228 -1.91 16.51 -8.10
N VAL A 229 -1.96 17.12 -6.92
CA VAL A 229 -1.86 18.56 -6.72
C VAL A 229 -0.75 18.80 -5.70
N ASN A 230 0.35 19.42 -6.13
CA ASN A 230 1.42 19.80 -5.20
C ASN A 230 1.09 21.16 -4.56
N ALA A 231 0.85 21.18 -3.25
CA ALA A 231 0.44 22.40 -2.54
C ALA A 231 1.54 23.48 -2.55
N HIS A 232 2.82 23.12 -2.45
CA HIS A 232 3.91 24.11 -2.52
C HIS A 232 3.92 24.87 -3.87
N SER A 233 3.71 24.14 -4.96
CA SER A 233 3.64 24.68 -6.32
C SER A 233 2.38 25.52 -6.57
N LEU A 234 1.26 25.15 -5.94
CA LEU A 234 0.01 25.91 -5.99
C LEU A 234 0.10 27.29 -5.33
N PHE A 235 0.97 27.49 -4.34
CA PHE A 235 1.04 28.75 -3.61
C PHE A 235 2.20 29.63 -4.07
N SER A 236 3.35 29.03 -4.44
CA SER A 236 4.54 29.77 -4.90
C SER A 236 4.34 30.47 -6.25
N LYS A 237 3.71 29.79 -7.24
CA LYS A 237 3.55 30.33 -8.60
C LYS A 237 2.40 31.35 -8.74
N TRP A 238 1.51 31.45 -7.75
CA TRP A 238 0.15 31.95 -8.00
C TRP A 238 -0.32 33.04 -7.04
N PHE A 239 0.62 33.80 -6.46
CA PHE A 239 0.28 34.81 -5.46
C PHE A 239 -0.65 35.93 -5.99
N SER A 240 -0.76 36.11 -7.33
CA SER A 240 -1.68 37.07 -7.97
C SER A 240 -2.93 36.47 -8.66
N GLU A 241 -2.93 35.18 -9.05
CA GLU A 241 -4.03 34.55 -9.82
C GLU A 241 -4.61 33.24 -9.21
N SER A 242 -4.04 32.74 -8.12
CA SER A 242 -4.32 31.44 -7.48
C SER A 242 -5.79 31.08 -7.31
N GLY A 243 -6.63 32.02 -6.87
CA GLY A 243 -8.04 31.72 -6.59
C GLY A 243 -8.82 31.21 -7.81
N LYS A 244 -8.55 31.77 -9.00
CA LYS A 244 -9.22 31.36 -10.24
C LYS A 244 -8.73 29.99 -10.73
N LEU A 245 -7.43 29.71 -10.62
CA LEU A 245 -6.88 28.41 -11.00
C LEU A 245 -7.36 27.30 -10.06
N VAL A 246 -7.38 27.55 -8.74
CA VAL A 246 -7.96 26.60 -7.78
C VAL A 246 -9.42 26.34 -8.14
N ALA A 247 -10.22 27.37 -8.43
CA ALA A 247 -11.60 27.17 -8.87
C ALA A 247 -11.70 26.34 -10.17
N LYS A 248 -10.84 26.60 -11.16
CA LYS A 248 -10.81 25.86 -12.43
C LYS A 248 -10.41 24.39 -12.23
N LEU A 249 -9.38 24.12 -11.45
CA LEU A 249 -8.94 22.78 -11.08
C LEU A 249 -10.08 21.99 -10.44
N PHE A 250 -10.73 22.55 -9.41
CA PHE A 250 -11.82 21.87 -8.73
C PHE A 250 -13.09 21.76 -9.59
N SER A 251 -13.31 22.66 -10.55
CA SER A 251 -14.37 22.50 -11.57
C SER A 251 -14.11 21.26 -12.42
N LYS A 252 -12.88 21.07 -12.89
CA LYS A 252 -12.51 19.87 -13.67
C LYS A 252 -12.65 18.58 -12.84
N ILE A 253 -12.19 18.60 -11.59
CA ILE A 253 -12.39 17.46 -10.68
C ILE A 253 -13.89 17.21 -10.48
N GLN A 254 -14.70 18.25 -10.33
CA GLN A 254 -16.14 18.10 -10.19
C GLN A 254 -16.78 17.46 -11.43
N GLU A 255 -16.37 17.85 -12.64
CA GLU A 255 -16.83 17.23 -13.90
C GLU A 255 -16.49 15.72 -13.94
N MET A 256 -15.28 15.34 -13.53
CA MET A 256 -14.89 13.92 -13.42
C MET A 256 -15.74 13.15 -12.41
N VAL A 257 -16.12 13.83 -11.32
CA VAL A 257 -16.87 13.26 -10.21
C VAL A 257 -18.36 13.12 -10.53
N GLU A 258 -18.91 13.94 -11.41
CA GLU A 258 -20.28 13.82 -11.91
C GLU A 258 -20.52 12.51 -12.69
N GLU A 259 -19.45 11.90 -13.23
CA GLU A 259 -19.53 10.54 -13.79
C GLU A 259 -19.58 9.48 -12.67
N GLU A 260 -20.77 8.97 -12.32
CA GLU A 260 -20.97 7.98 -11.24
C GLU A 260 -20.21 6.64 -11.42
N ASN A 261 -19.72 6.37 -12.63
CA ASN A 261 -18.94 5.19 -13.00
C ASN A 261 -17.43 5.46 -13.00
N ASN A 262 -16.99 6.67 -12.68
CA ASN A 262 -15.61 7.08 -12.53
C ASN A 262 -15.24 7.17 -11.05
N LEU A 263 -14.17 6.51 -10.61
CA LEU A 263 -13.62 6.65 -9.26
C LEU A 263 -12.46 7.65 -9.28
N VAL A 264 -12.62 8.76 -8.57
CA VAL A 264 -11.66 9.87 -8.60
C VAL A 264 -10.86 9.91 -7.29
N PHE A 265 -9.54 9.84 -7.42
CA PHE A 265 -8.59 10.04 -6.33
C PHE A 265 -8.00 11.44 -6.44
N VAL A 266 -8.11 12.23 -5.38
CA VAL A 266 -7.50 13.57 -5.31
C VAL A 266 -6.35 13.52 -4.31
N LEU A 267 -5.12 13.58 -4.81
CA LEU A 267 -3.90 13.61 -3.99
C LEU A 267 -3.41 15.05 -3.84
N ILE A 268 -3.38 15.55 -2.60
CA ILE A 268 -2.78 16.84 -2.27
C ILE A 268 -1.47 16.60 -1.51
N ASP A 269 -0.34 16.88 -2.17
CA ASP A 269 0.98 16.71 -1.58
C ASP A 269 1.48 17.97 -0.88
N GLU A 270 2.30 17.78 0.16
CA GLU A 270 2.96 18.83 0.94
C GLU A 270 1.98 19.84 1.60
N VAL A 271 0.91 19.34 2.23
CA VAL A 271 -0.12 20.20 2.83
C VAL A 271 0.40 21.10 3.97
N GLU A 272 1.59 20.85 4.51
CA GLU A 272 2.27 21.75 5.45
C GLU A 272 2.51 23.15 4.88
N SER A 273 2.67 23.26 3.56
CA SER A 273 2.84 24.56 2.87
C SER A 273 1.61 25.47 3.05
N LEU A 274 0.42 24.87 3.12
CA LEU A 274 -0.85 25.57 3.38
C LEU A 274 -0.86 26.17 4.79
N ALA A 275 -0.42 25.37 5.77
CA ALA A 275 -0.36 25.78 7.16
C ALA A 275 0.69 26.89 7.37
N ALA A 276 1.83 26.78 6.69
CA ALA A 276 2.89 27.78 6.72
C ALA A 276 2.42 29.12 6.13
N ALA A 277 1.80 29.10 4.94
CA ALA A 277 1.25 30.30 4.30
C ALA A 277 0.20 30.99 5.19
N ARG A 278 -0.68 30.20 5.82
CA ARG A 278 -1.68 30.74 6.76
C ARG A 278 -1.04 31.39 7.99
N LYS A 279 -0.02 30.75 8.59
CA LYS A 279 0.72 31.33 9.73
C LYS A 279 1.46 32.61 9.33
N ALA A 280 2.12 32.62 8.18
CA ALA A 280 2.87 33.77 7.66
C ALA A 280 1.96 34.98 7.39
N ALA A 281 0.74 34.76 6.89
CA ALA A 281 -0.22 35.84 6.71
C ALA A 281 -0.78 36.36 8.04
N LEU A 282 -1.01 35.49 9.03
CA LEU A 282 -1.44 35.91 10.37
C LEU A 282 -0.35 36.72 11.10
N SER A 283 0.93 36.46 10.85
CA SER A 283 2.05 37.25 11.36
C SER A 283 2.33 38.54 10.58
N GLY A 284 1.58 38.82 9.51
CA GLY A 284 1.75 40.00 8.67
C GLY A 284 2.99 39.98 7.76
N SER A 285 3.68 38.83 7.67
CA SER A 285 4.84 38.64 6.79
C SER A 285 4.46 38.30 5.35
N GLU A 286 3.24 37.81 5.13
CA GLU A 286 2.66 37.61 3.81
C GLU A 286 1.29 38.32 3.69
N PRO A 287 0.86 38.71 2.47
CA PRO A 287 -0.46 39.27 2.24
C PRO A 287 -1.60 38.34 2.66
N SER A 288 -2.72 38.92 3.09
CA SER A 288 -3.95 38.22 3.50
C SER A 288 -4.58 37.35 2.42
N ASP A 289 -4.14 37.48 1.17
CA ASP A 289 -4.64 36.72 0.03
C ASP A 289 -4.30 35.23 0.13
N SER A 290 -3.18 34.85 0.77
CA SER A 290 -2.83 33.44 0.98
C SER A 290 -3.87 32.72 1.85
N ILE A 291 -4.40 33.38 2.89
CA ILE A 291 -5.48 32.86 3.73
C ILE A 291 -6.76 32.63 2.91
N ARG A 292 -7.08 33.54 1.98
CA ARG A 292 -8.26 33.41 1.12
C ARG A 292 -8.15 32.18 0.23
N VAL A 293 -6.97 31.91 -0.32
CA VAL A 293 -6.72 30.73 -1.18
C VAL A 293 -6.81 29.44 -0.38
N VAL A 294 -6.21 29.38 0.82
CA VAL A 294 -6.32 28.21 1.70
C VAL A 294 -7.79 27.92 2.06
N ASN A 295 -8.56 28.95 2.42
CA ASN A 295 -9.98 28.78 2.74
C ASN A 295 -10.80 28.35 1.51
N ALA A 296 -10.49 28.87 0.33
CA ALA A 296 -11.12 28.44 -0.92
C ALA A 296 -10.84 26.96 -1.20
N LEU A 297 -9.59 26.52 -1.06
CA LEU A 297 -9.18 25.12 -1.21
C LEU A 297 -9.94 24.21 -0.24
N LEU A 298 -9.96 24.55 1.05
CA LEU A 298 -10.69 23.78 2.08
C LEU A 298 -12.19 23.70 1.77
N THR A 299 -12.78 24.80 1.29
CA THR A 299 -14.20 24.84 0.90
C THR A 299 -14.48 23.91 -0.28
N GLN A 300 -13.57 23.82 -1.26
CA GLN A 300 -13.74 22.90 -2.38
C GLN A 300 -13.55 21.43 -1.95
N LEU A 301 -12.62 21.14 -1.04
CA LEU A 301 -12.48 19.79 -0.46
C LEU A 301 -13.74 19.37 0.31
N ASP A 302 -14.35 20.31 1.05
CA ASP A 302 -15.62 20.08 1.74
C ASP A 302 -16.80 19.84 0.79
N LYS A 303 -16.72 20.25 -0.48
CA LYS A 303 -17.70 19.86 -1.50
C LYS A 303 -17.42 18.47 -2.04
N LEU A 304 -16.17 18.18 -2.39
CA LEU A 304 -15.77 16.87 -2.92
C LEU A 304 -16.01 15.73 -1.94
N LYS A 305 -15.85 15.95 -0.63
CA LYS A 305 -16.13 14.91 0.37
C LYS A 305 -17.57 14.42 0.35
N SER A 306 -18.52 15.19 -0.21
CA SER A 306 -19.93 14.78 -0.30
C SER A 306 -20.16 13.78 -1.44
N ALA A 307 -19.28 13.76 -2.44
CA ALA A 307 -19.38 12.87 -3.57
C ALA A 307 -19.12 11.41 -3.18
N SER A 308 -19.82 10.52 -3.87
CA SER A 308 -19.84 9.09 -3.58
C SER A 308 -18.57 8.38 -4.07
N ASN A 309 -18.04 8.84 -5.18
CA ASN A 309 -16.97 8.26 -5.98
C ASN A 309 -15.64 9.02 -5.82
N VAL A 310 -15.40 9.64 -4.65
CA VAL A 310 -14.18 10.41 -4.37
C VAL A 310 -13.46 9.90 -3.13
N ILE A 311 -12.14 9.75 -3.24
CA ILE A 311 -11.24 9.60 -2.10
C ILE A 311 -10.19 10.70 -2.14
N ILE A 312 -10.03 11.41 -1.02
CA ILE A 312 -9.03 12.47 -0.88
C ILE A 312 -7.84 11.92 -0.09
N LEU A 313 -6.66 11.99 -0.71
CA LEU A 313 -5.39 11.57 -0.15
C LEU A 313 -4.55 12.81 0.10
N THR A 314 -3.96 12.92 1.29
CA THR A 314 -3.15 14.08 1.68
C THR A 314 -1.86 13.63 2.33
N THR A 315 -0.77 14.35 2.05
CA THR A 315 0.55 14.01 2.58
C THR A 315 1.22 15.23 3.20
N SER A 316 1.92 15.02 4.32
CA SER A 316 2.68 16.09 4.97
C SER A 316 4.05 15.65 5.49
N ASN A 317 5.09 16.48 5.25
CA ASN A 317 6.44 16.19 5.75
C ASN A 317 6.70 16.69 7.18
N ILE A 318 5.83 17.53 7.74
CA ILE A 318 6.06 18.17 9.05
C ILE A 318 4.96 17.76 10.02
N THR A 319 5.23 16.75 10.86
CA THR A 319 4.26 16.23 11.84
C THR A 319 3.69 17.30 12.78
N ALA A 320 4.49 18.32 13.15
CA ALA A 320 4.08 19.36 14.09
C ALA A 320 3.40 20.58 13.45
N ALA A 321 3.42 20.71 12.12
CA ALA A 321 3.00 21.93 11.42
C ALA A 321 1.84 21.70 10.43
N ILE A 322 0.98 20.71 10.69
CA ILE A 322 -0.20 20.47 9.88
C ILE A 322 -1.32 21.44 10.31
N ASP A 323 -2.04 22.01 9.34
CA ASP A 323 -3.18 22.88 9.63
C ASP A 323 -4.28 22.08 10.34
N ILE A 324 -4.78 22.61 11.45
CA ILE A 324 -5.85 22.02 12.27
C ILE A 324 -7.08 21.69 11.41
N ALA A 325 -7.39 22.53 10.41
CA ALA A 325 -8.52 22.32 9.51
C ALA A 325 -8.39 21.04 8.67
N PHE A 326 -7.19 20.60 8.30
CA PHE A 326 -6.97 19.32 7.62
C PHE A 326 -7.01 18.16 8.61
N VAL A 327 -6.40 18.36 9.78
CA VAL A 327 -6.40 17.36 10.85
C VAL A 327 -7.83 17.03 11.29
N ASP A 328 -8.71 18.01 11.47
CA ASP A 328 -10.08 17.76 11.90
C ASP A 328 -10.95 17.10 10.83
N ARG A 329 -10.60 17.25 9.55
CA ARG A 329 -11.31 16.66 8.42
C ARG A 329 -10.84 15.25 8.06
N ALA A 330 -9.62 14.88 8.42
CA ALA A 330 -9.06 13.56 8.12
C ALA A 330 -9.59 12.50 9.07
N ASP A 331 -10.26 11.47 8.51
CA ASP A 331 -10.73 10.32 9.29
C ASP A 331 -9.56 9.43 9.72
N ILE A 332 -8.57 9.28 8.84
CA ILE A 332 -7.34 8.55 9.11
C ILE A 332 -6.16 9.49 9.13
N LYS A 333 -5.44 9.48 10.24
CA LYS A 333 -4.15 10.14 10.43
C LYS A 333 -3.11 9.05 10.64
N ALA A 334 -2.33 8.77 9.61
CA ALA A 334 -1.32 7.73 9.66
C ALA A 334 0.08 8.35 9.66
N TYR A 335 0.82 8.08 10.74
CA TYR A 335 2.24 8.43 10.81
C TYR A 335 3.07 7.43 10.00
N VAL A 336 3.91 7.93 9.10
CA VAL A 336 4.85 7.15 8.29
C VAL A 336 6.27 7.54 8.69
N GLY A 337 6.81 6.82 9.67
CA GLY A 337 8.15 7.02 10.21
C GLY A 337 9.28 6.48 9.33
N PRO A 338 10.54 6.65 9.76
CA PRO A 338 11.68 6.01 9.13
C PRO A 338 11.56 4.47 9.22
N PRO A 339 12.15 3.72 8.27
CA PRO A 339 12.01 2.28 8.21
C PRO A 339 12.68 1.56 9.39
N THR A 340 11.96 0.59 9.97
CA THR A 340 12.47 -0.32 11.01
C THR A 340 13.61 -1.19 10.48
N LEU A 341 14.38 -1.85 11.36
CA LEU A 341 15.46 -2.75 10.92
C LEU A 341 14.97 -3.84 9.95
N GLN A 342 13.80 -4.43 10.23
CA GLN A 342 13.15 -5.39 9.34
C GLN A 342 12.83 -4.76 7.97
N ALA A 343 12.25 -3.57 7.95
CA ALA A 343 11.94 -2.88 6.69
C ALA A 343 13.22 -2.53 5.91
N ARG A 344 14.27 -2.05 6.58
CA ARG A 344 15.58 -1.78 5.95
C ARG A 344 16.17 -3.03 5.33
N TYR A 345 16.14 -4.15 6.05
CA TYR A 345 16.61 -5.44 5.55
C TYR A 345 15.86 -5.85 4.28
N GLU A 346 14.52 -5.82 4.29
CA GLU A 346 13.71 -6.22 3.13
C GLU A 346 13.89 -5.26 1.95
N ILE A 347 14.05 -3.95 2.18
CA ILE A 347 14.36 -2.98 1.12
C ILE A 347 15.68 -3.35 0.46
N LEU A 348 16.76 -3.50 1.24
CA LEU A 348 18.08 -3.83 0.72
C LEU A 348 18.10 -5.23 0.06
N ARG A 349 17.36 -6.19 0.61
CA ARG A 349 17.15 -7.52 0.03
C ARG A 349 16.51 -7.43 -1.36
N SER A 350 15.44 -6.65 -1.50
CA SER A 350 14.74 -6.46 -2.78
C SER A 350 15.66 -5.82 -3.83
N CYS A 351 16.45 -4.82 -3.44
CA CYS A 351 17.43 -4.21 -4.32
C CYS A 351 18.52 -5.20 -4.74
N LEU A 352 19.04 -6.01 -3.80
CA LEU A 352 20.06 -6.99 -4.09
C LEU A 352 19.55 -8.10 -5.03
N GLN A 353 18.31 -8.55 -4.83
CA GLN A 353 17.66 -9.52 -5.71
C GLN A 353 17.48 -8.96 -7.13
N GLU A 354 17.12 -7.69 -7.28
CA GLU A 354 16.99 -7.04 -8.58
C GLU A 354 18.34 -6.92 -9.31
N LEU A 355 19.40 -6.55 -8.58
CA LEU A 355 20.76 -6.50 -9.13
C LEU A 355 21.30 -7.88 -9.54
N LEU A 356 20.92 -8.93 -8.82
CA LEU A 356 21.21 -10.33 -9.19
C LEU A 356 20.40 -10.78 -10.40
N ARG A 357 19.11 -10.44 -10.45
CA ARG A 357 18.20 -10.76 -11.56
C ARG A 357 18.67 -10.14 -12.89
N THR A 358 19.15 -8.90 -12.83
CA THR A 358 19.67 -8.17 -13.99
C THR A 358 21.09 -8.57 -14.38
N GLY A 359 21.79 -9.35 -13.56
CA GLY A 359 23.16 -9.81 -13.83
C GLY A 359 24.24 -8.75 -13.59
N ILE A 360 23.90 -7.61 -12.96
CA ILE A 360 24.90 -6.62 -12.49
C ILE A 360 25.81 -7.26 -11.44
N LEU A 361 25.21 -8.07 -10.57
CA LEU A 361 25.92 -8.90 -9.62
C LEU A 361 25.96 -10.33 -10.12
N SER A 362 27.17 -10.86 -10.25
CA SER A 362 27.40 -12.22 -10.72
C SER A 362 27.78 -13.09 -9.53
N ASN A 363 26.98 -14.11 -9.25
CA ASN A 363 27.39 -15.16 -8.32
C ASN A 363 28.13 -16.24 -9.12
N SER A 364 29.42 -16.40 -8.87
CA SER A 364 30.29 -17.36 -9.58
C SER A 364 29.89 -18.82 -9.29
N GLN A 365 29.03 -19.09 -8.31
CA GLN A 365 28.73 -20.46 -7.85
C GLN A 365 27.25 -20.84 -7.71
N ASP A 366 26.26 -20.00 -8.05
CA ASP A 366 24.85 -20.45 -7.90
C ASP A 366 23.84 -19.77 -8.82
N ARG A 367 23.14 -20.58 -9.64
CA ARG A 367 22.01 -20.18 -10.48
C ARG A 367 20.71 -20.32 -9.67
N GLY A 368 20.49 -19.44 -8.69
CA GLY A 368 19.20 -19.42 -7.96
C GLY A 368 19.24 -18.91 -6.51
N CYS A 369 20.09 -17.93 -6.18
CA CYS A 369 20.24 -17.43 -4.81
C CYS A 369 19.03 -16.62 -4.34
N LEU A 370 18.02 -17.30 -3.78
CA LEU A 370 16.92 -16.67 -3.06
C LEU A 370 17.39 -16.30 -1.65
N LEU A 371 17.71 -15.03 -1.43
CA LEU A 371 18.00 -14.49 -0.11
C LEU A 371 16.85 -14.76 0.86
N PRO A 372 17.11 -15.25 2.10
CA PRO A 372 16.06 -15.47 3.09
C PRO A 372 15.37 -14.14 3.44
N ASN A 373 14.06 -14.18 3.71
CA ASN A 373 13.38 -13.03 4.29
C ASN A 373 13.81 -12.83 5.77
N TYR A 374 13.52 -11.66 6.33
CA TYR A 374 13.95 -11.29 7.68
C TYR A 374 13.46 -12.28 8.74
N ALA A 375 12.19 -12.71 8.64
CA ALA A 375 11.61 -13.68 9.58
C ALA A 375 12.35 -15.03 9.54
N SER A 376 12.59 -15.58 8.35
CA SER A 376 13.32 -16.84 8.17
C SER A 376 14.77 -16.72 8.63
N LEU A 377 15.42 -15.57 8.40
CA LEU A 377 16.78 -15.33 8.89
C LEU A 377 16.82 -15.31 10.42
N LYS A 378 15.90 -14.58 11.06
CA LYS A 378 15.81 -14.49 12.52
C LYS A 378 15.54 -15.85 13.16
N GLU A 379 14.65 -16.65 12.58
CA GLU A 379 14.40 -18.02 13.04
C GLU A 379 15.64 -18.91 12.92
N LYS A 380 16.35 -18.85 11.78
CA LYS A 380 17.58 -19.61 11.59
C LYS A 380 18.67 -19.17 12.57
N MET A 381 18.83 -17.86 12.81
CA MET A 381 19.78 -17.36 13.81
C MET A 381 19.43 -17.82 15.23
N SER A 382 18.14 -17.86 15.59
CA SER A 382 17.71 -18.34 16.91
C SER A 382 17.95 -19.84 17.15
N LYS A 383 18.06 -20.64 16.08
CA LYS A 383 18.29 -22.09 16.13
C LYS A 383 19.78 -22.48 16.02
N VAL A 384 20.65 -21.58 15.56
CA VAL A 384 22.09 -21.86 15.35
C VAL A 384 22.89 -21.50 16.61
N VAL A 385 23.00 -22.48 17.51
CA VAL A 385 24.08 -22.55 18.53
C VAL A 385 25.08 -23.66 18.21
N SER A 386 24.85 -24.46 17.17
CA SER A 386 25.81 -25.48 16.75
C SER A 386 25.65 -25.82 15.28
N THR A 387 26.77 -25.74 14.56
CA THR A 387 27.13 -26.34 13.26
C THR A 387 27.55 -25.29 12.22
N GLU A 388 28.87 -25.11 12.11
CA GLU A 388 29.56 -24.40 11.04
C GLU A 388 29.48 -25.23 9.77
N SER A 389 28.62 -24.85 8.81
CA SER A 389 28.77 -25.13 7.37
C SER A 389 27.47 -24.79 6.63
N GLN A 390 27.32 -23.55 6.17
CA GLN A 390 26.49 -23.18 5.03
C GLN A 390 26.78 -21.71 4.66
N MET A 391 26.99 -21.40 3.37
CA MET A 391 27.37 -20.06 2.88
C MET A 391 26.18 -19.07 2.85
N PHE A 392 24.95 -19.58 2.79
CA PHE A 392 23.70 -18.80 2.75
C PHE A 392 23.39 -17.98 4.02
N PRO A 393 23.58 -18.48 5.26
CA PRO A 393 23.47 -17.65 6.45
C PRO A 393 24.52 -16.53 6.47
N HIS A 394 25.66 -16.67 5.78
CA HIS A 394 26.70 -15.63 5.76
C HIS A 394 26.24 -14.39 4.97
N LEU A 395 25.72 -14.56 3.75
CA LEU A 395 25.24 -13.41 2.96
C LEU A 395 24.01 -12.76 3.61
N GLY A 396 23.10 -13.56 4.19
CA GLY A 396 21.97 -13.07 4.97
C GLY A 396 22.41 -12.25 6.20
N LYS A 397 23.45 -12.69 6.91
CA LYS A 397 24.05 -11.97 8.03
C LYS A 397 24.73 -10.67 7.59
N GLN A 398 25.51 -10.68 6.51
CA GLN A 398 26.12 -9.46 5.96
C GLN A 398 25.07 -8.43 5.55
N LEU A 399 23.95 -8.88 4.97
CA LEU A 399 22.85 -8.00 4.62
C LEU A 399 22.16 -7.42 5.87
N LEU A 400 22.08 -8.19 6.96
CA LEU A 400 21.58 -7.70 8.24
C LEU A 400 22.51 -6.63 8.84
N GLU A 401 23.82 -6.88 8.84
CA GLU A 401 24.82 -5.89 9.28
C GLU A 401 24.77 -4.61 8.43
N ALA A 402 24.51 -4.74 7.13
CA ALA A 402 24.27 -3.59 6.26
C ALA A 402 22.99 -2.83 6.61
N ALA A 403 21.90 -3.54 6.92
CA ALA A 403 20.66 -2.91 7.38
C ALA A 403 20.82 -2.19 8.73
N GLU A 404 21.64 -2.72 9.64
CA GLU A 404 22.01 -2.07 10.90
C GLU A 404 22.83 -0.80 10.64
N ALA A 405 23.81 -0.86 9.73
CA ALA A 405 24.62 0.31 9.36
C ALA A 405 23.77 1.47 8.78
N CYS A 406 22.64 1.16 8.15
CA CYS A 406 21.72 2.13 7.54
C CYS A 406 20.69 2.72 8.53
N GLU A 407 20.89 2.60 9.84
CA GLU A 407 20.00 3.22 10.83
C GLU A 407 19.85 4.74 10.63
N GLY A 408 18.61 5.23 10.71
CA GLY A 408 18.26 6.64 10.51
C GLY A 408 18.10 7.08 9.05
N MET A 409 18.47 6.25 8.07
CA MET A 409 18.30 6.59 6.65
C MET A 409 16.83 6.53 6.22
N SER A 410 16.43 7.45 5.35
CA SER A 410 15.09 7.45 4.73
C SER A 410 14.93 6.31 3.72
N GLY A 411 13.69 5.92 3.41
CA GLY A 411 13.42 4.92 2.36
C GLY A 411 13.98 5.33 0.99
N ARG A 412 13.93 6.63 0.66
CA ARG A 412 14.57 7.20 -0.54
C ARG A 412 16.08 6.97 -0.53
N SER A 413 16.74 7.28 0.59
CA SER A 413 18.19 7.09 0.74
C SER A 413 18.59 5.63 0.63
N LEU A 414 17.82 4.72 1.24
CA LEU A 414 18.04 3.26 1.15
C LEU A 414 17.94 2.73 -0.28
N ARG A 415 16.97 3.21 -1.07
CA ARG A 415 16.83 2.80 -2.49
C ARG A 415 17.89 3.42 -3.40
N LYS A 416 18.49 4.56 -3.01
CA LYS A 416 19.61 5.20 -3.71
C LYS A 416 20.95 4.51 -3.40
N LEU A 417 21.09 3.93 -2.21
CA LEU A 417 22.33 3.36 -1.71
C LEU A 417 22.97 2.30 -2.64
N PRO A 418 22.25 1.33 -3.25
CA PRO A 418 22.87 0.35 -4.14
C PRO A 418 23.54 0.98 -5.37
N PHE A 419 22.95 2.05 -5.91
CA PHE A 419 23.54 2.78 -7.03
C PHE A 419 24.82 3.51 -6.59
N LEU A 420 24.80 4.19 -5.43
CA LEU A 420 25.98 4.87 -4.89
C LEU A 420 27.10 3.88 -4.55
N ALA A 421 26.76 2.72 -3.99
CA ALA A 421 27.69 1.65 -3.70
C ALA A 421 28.32 1.09 -4.98
N HIS A 422 27.52 0.88 -6.03
CA HIS A 422 28.01 0.45 -7.34
C HIS A 422 28.93 1.50 -7.98
N ALA A 423 28.57 2.79 -7.90
CA ALA A 423 29.37 3.89 -8.42
C ALA A 423 30.72 4.03 -7.71
N ALA A 424 30.83 3.58 -6.45
CA ALA A 424 32.07 3.57 -5.68
C ALA A 424 32.99 2.37 -6.01
N LEU A 425 32.53 1.39 -6.81
CA LEU A 425 33.34 0.23 -7.19
C LEU A 425 34.39 0.60 -8.24
N ALA A 426 35.62 0.13 -8.04
CA ALA A 426 36.71 0.30 -9.00
C ALA A 426 36.51 -0.50 -10.30
N ASN A 427 35.80 -1.64 -10.25
CA ASN A 427 35.45 -2.43 -11.42
C ASN A 427 33.92 -2.61 -11.51
N PRO A 428 33.25 -2.02 -12.52
CA PRO A 428 31.80 -2.07 -12.68
C PRO A 428 31.30 -3.40 -13.27
N TYR A 429 32.19 -4.25 -13.80
CA TYR A 429 31.78 -5.51 -14.44
C TYR A 429 32.04 -6.68 -13.48
N SER A 430 30.97 -7.41 -13.13
CA SER A 430 31.02 -8.64 -12.33
C SER A 430 31.52 -8.41 -10.89
N CYS A 431 30.65 -7.85 -10.03
CA CYS A 431 30.91 -7.78 -8.59
C CYS A 431 30.30 -8.97 -7.85
N GLU A 432 31.06 -9.59 -6.94
CA GLU A 432 30.54 -10.61 -6.03
C GLU A 432 29.62 -9.96 -4.97
N PRO A 433 28.46 -10.56 -4.64
CA PRO A 433 27.49 -9.99 -3.71
C PRO A 433 28.07 -9.64 -2.34
N GLY A 434 28.98 -10.46 -1.79
CA GLY A 434 29.61 -10.19 -0.49
C GLY A 434 30.51 -8.95 -0.50
N LYS A 435 31.27 -8.73 -1.58
CA LYS A 435 32.08 -7.52 -1.75
C LYS A 435 31.20 -6.28 -1.94
N PHE A 436 30.13 -6.44 -2.72
CA PHE A 436 29.15 -5.37 -2.93
C PHE A 436 28.50 -4.93 -1.61
N LEU A 437 28.06 -5.87 -0.77
CA LEU A 437 27.50 -5.56 0.55
C LEU A 437 28.49 -4.83 1.44
N HIS A 438 29.77 -5.21 1.42
CA HIS A 438 30.79 -4.51 2.19
C HIS A 438 30.97 -3.05 1.74
N VAL A 439 31.01 -2.81 0.44
CA VAL A 439 31.09 -1.45 -0.11
C VAL A 439 29.82 -0.66 0.23
N MET A 440 28.65 -1.29 0.10
CA MET A 440 27.37 -0.69 0.48
C MET A 440 27.33 -0.26 1.95
N MET A 441 27.90 -1.06 2.87
CA MET A 441 28.06 -0.70 4.28
C MET A 441 28.97 0.53 4.47
N GLN A 442 30.09 0.60 3.74
CA GLN A 442 30.99 1.75 3.80
C GLN A 442 30.33 3.02 3.26
N THR A 443 29.62 2.93 2.12
CA THR A 443 28.85 4.02 1.55
C THR A 443 27.75 4.49 2.51
N ALA A 444 27.04 3.58 3.16
CA ALA A 444 26.00 3.94 4.14
C ALA A 444 26.57 4.73 5.32
N LYS A 445 27.73 4.32 5.84
CA LYS A 445 28.42 5.05 6.92
C LYS A 445 28.84 6.45 6.49
N ARG A 446 29.33 6.60 5.25
CA ARG A 446 29.71 7.90 4.68
C ARG A 446 28.51 8.84 4.51
N GLU A 447 27.42 8.35 3.92
CA GLU A 447 26.20 9.15 3.75
C GLU A 447 25.62 9.58 5.11
N ARG A 448 25.75 8.74 6.14
CA ARG A 448 25.35 9.10 7.51
C ARG A 448 26.22 10.19 8.12
N SER A 449 27.53 10.16 7.93
CA SER A 449 28.40 11.24 8.40
C SER A 449 28.08 12.57 7.72
N GLU A 450 27.77 12.54 6.42
CA GLU A 450 27.39 13.73 5.65
C GLU A 450 26.00 14.29 6.05
N LEU A 451 25.13 13.46 6.62
CA LEU A 451 23.81 13.88 7.15
C LEU A 451 23.87 14.43 8.59
N SER A 452 24.97 14.20 9.31
CA SER A 452 25.17 14.68 10.69
C SER A 452 25.95 15.99 10.80
N GLU A 453 26.58 16.42 9.71
CA GLU A 453 27.14 17.77 9.51
C GLU A 453 26.07 18.71 8.97
#